data_AF-A0A914KK28-F1
#
_entry.id   AF-A0A914KK28-F1
#
_cell.length_a   1.000
_cell.length_b   1.000
_cell.length_c   1.000
_cell.angle_alpha   90.00
_cell.angle_beta   90.00
_cell.angle_gamma   90.00
#
_symmetry.space_group_name_H-M   'P 1'
#
loop_
_entity.id
_entity.type
_entity.pdbx_description
1 polymer ?
#
loop_
_entity_poly.entity_id
_entity_poly.type
_entity_poly.pdbx_seq_one_letter_code
_entity_poly.pdbx_strand_id
1 'polypeptide(L)'
;MLQLNNFYIHALSFTSIRFSSHSTAKILLKNYKFPEILPKDCEEQYIRGWGPGGSCVNSSSNAVLLKHKPTGCFVKVHQSRILRENIKIAYERLKMEVDKHLNGESSYSVQFNRIISQLEEKTKKSSQRKRQAMAELKAEGEMIREINRERENNGEESVMTSNFTNFVFEDVLNPRDSAKFIVNNTETNLIKINNEAVVKVAEIICNSTLAEIGQLNFDECEFHPKSADKAAVDWIFFMDTINFSFWPDEEINYWEITHNGTTQSGYFGVCVAINRALENGIPLTSADYMANIDEEIVEEIFRGDRDIPIPLLNKRMEMIRENGKILVEKFGGSFYNCLLKCSNSALNLLQLIIENFPNFRDFAEYRGRKVSFLKRAQILVADVYSCLHGKDSNADFTDLNKLTMFADYRVPQALAYLNVLEYGNGLLENLKNNKLLKCGGEEEVQIRGFSIEACELILNEIKNICETRKNSINPETFKKLNNFTCVDVDVWLWLWRRANAQKIEESVPFHKCRSIFY
;
A
#
# COMPACT_ATOMS: atom_id res chain seq x y z
N MET A 1 -2.88 -30.44 25.28
CA MET A 1 -3.70 -31.47 24.61
C MET A 1 -4.79 -30.76 23.84
N LEU A 2 -4.53 -30.46 22.57
CA LEU A 2 -5.48 -30.23 21.47
C LEU A 2 -4.59 -30.05 20.23
N GLN A 3 -4.27 -31.20 19.65
CA GLN A 3 -3.41 -31.39 18.50
C GLN A 3 -4.19 -31.13 17.19
N LEU A 4 -3.49 -30.49 16.25
CA LEU A 4 -3.40 -30.85 14.83
C LEU A 4 -4.70 -31.22 14.11
N ASN A 5 -5.15 -30.34 13.22
CA ASN A 5 -5.63 -30.79 11.92
C ASN A 5 -5.03 -29.91 10.81
N ASN A 6 -4.06 -30.52 10.13
CA ASN A 6 -3.50 -30.12 8.85
C ASN A 6 -4.61 -29.88 7.83
N PHE A 7 -4.77 -28.64 7.36
CA PHE A 7 -5.32 -28.39 6.04
C PHE A 7 -4.17 -28.06 5.09
N TYR A 8 -4.00 -28.96 4.13
CA TYR A 8 -3.07 -28.88 3.01
C TYR A 8 -3.19 -27.52 2.30
N ILE A 9 -2.20 -26.66 2.48
CA ILE A 9 -1.92 -25.57 1.55
C ILE A 9 -1.21 -26.22 0.37
N HIS A 10 -1.95 -26.45 -0.71
CA HIS A 10 -1.33 -26.74 -1.99
C HIS A 10 -0.54 -25.50 -2.41
N ALA A 11 0.79 -25.61 -2.31
CA ALA A 11 1.74 -24.74 -2.99
C ALA A 11 1.44 -24.76 -4.49
N LEU A 12 0.70 -23.76 -4.96
CA LEU A 12 0.65 -23.42 -6.37
C LEU A 12 1.96 -22.68 -6.68
N SER A 13 2.85 -23.38 -7.36
CA SER A 13 4.01 -22.81 -8.03
C SER A 13 3.60 -21.55 -8.80
N PHE A 14 4.24 -20.42 -8.49
CA PHE A 14 4.15 -19.15 -9.20
C PHE A 14 4.56 -19.33 -10.68
N THR A 15 3.63 -19.83 -11.47
CA THR A 15 3.59 -19.68 -12.92
C THR A 15 2.61 -18.55 -13.17
N SER A 16 3.01 -17.56 -13.98
CA SER A 16 2.33 -16.27 -14.17
C SER A 16 0.81 -16.39 -14.08
N ILE A 17 0.24 -15.88 -12.99
CA ILE A 17 -1.21 -15.69 -12.89
C ILE A 17 -1.57 -14.74 -14.03
N ARG A 18 -2.21 -15.25 -15.08
CA ARG A 18 -2.88 -14.43 -16.08
C ARG A 18 -4.04 -13.74 -15.35
N PHE A 19 -3.76 -12.57 -14.81
CA PHE A 19 -4.78 -11.66 -14.28
C PHE A 19 -5.77 -11.33 -15.39
N SER A 20 -7.07 -11.43 -15.11
CA SER A 20 -8.06 -11.45 -16.19
C SER A 20 -8.76 -10.10 -16.34
N SER A 21 -8.65 -9.51 -17.54
CA SER A 21 -9.51 -8.44 -18.06
C SER A 21 -11.01 -8.70 -17.81
N HIS A 22 -11.39 -9.97 -17.67
CA HIS A 22 -12.74 -10.41 -17.39
C HIS A 22 -13.22 -10.03 -15.98
N SER A 23 -12.38 -10.13 -14.95
CA SER A 23 -12.76 -9.74 -13.58
C SER A 23 -13.09 -8.25 -13.52
N THR A 24 -12.23 -7.41 -14.12
CA THR A 24 -12.47 -5.97 -14.23
C THR A 24 -13.76 -5.67 -15.00
N ALA A 25 -13.97 -6.30 -16.17
CA ALA A 25 -15.19 -6.11 -16.94
C ALA A 25 -16.47 -6.52 -16.17
N LYS A 26 -16.40 -7.57 -15.34
CA LYS A 26 -17.52 -7.97 -14.48
C LYS A 26 -17.85 -6.92 -13.43
N ILE A 27 -16.84 -6.27 -12.85
CA ILE A 27 -17.04 -5.23 -11.82
C ILE A 27 -17.67 -3.99 -12.47
N LEU A 28 -17.10 -3.50 -13.57
CA LEU A 28 -17.62 -2.33 -14.30
C LEU A 28 -19.08 -2.54 -14.76
N LEU A 29 -19.47 -3.77 -15.09
CA LEU A 29 -20.83 -4.11 -15.51
C LEU A 29 -21.69 -4.74 -14.40
N LYS A 30 -21.27 -4.67 -13.13
CA LYS A 30 -21.98 -5.32 -12.01
C LYS A 30 -23.42 -4.85 -11.86
N ASN A 31 -23.67 -3.57 -12.11
CA ASN A 31 -24.98 -2.94 -11.97
C ASN A 31 -25.80 -2.92 -13.28
N TYR A 32 -25.34 -3.60 -14.33
CA TYR A 32 -26.05 -3.68 -15.60
C TYR A 32 -27.43 -4.34 -15.43
N LYS A 33 -28.48 -3.66 -15.89
CA LYS A 33 -29.86 -4.15 -15.83
C LYS A 33 -30.24 -4.82 -17.14
N PHE A 34 -30.41 -6.15 -17.09
CA PHE A 34 -30.92 -6.92 -18.22
C PHE A 34 -32.44 -6.71 -18.41
N PRO A 35 -32.96 -6.89 -19.64
CA PRO A 35 -34.39 -6.97 -19.88
C PRO A 35 -35.05 -8.07 -19.05
N GLU A 36 -36.25 -7.77 -18.53
CA GLU A 36 -37.04 -8.75 -17.79
C GLU A 36 -37.63 -9.78 -18.76
N ILE A 37 -37.43 -11.07 -18.47
CA ILE A 37 -38.00 -12.18 -19.23
C ILE A 37 -38.95 -12.94 -18.33
N LEU A 38 -40.24 -12.86 -18.64
CA LEU A 38 -41.28 -13.57 -17.90
C LEU A 38 -41.54 -14.94 -18.53
N PRO A 39 -41.72 -16.02 -17.73
CA PRO A 39 -41.99 -17.36 -18.26
C PRO A 39 -43.22 -17.42 -19.18
N LYS A 40 -44.25 -16.61 -18.89
CA LYS A 40 -45.47 -16.52 -19.72
C LYS A 40 -45.18 -16.02 -21.15
N ASP A 41 -44.08 -15.31 -21.35
CA ASP A 41 -43.66 -14.75 -22.64
C ASP A 41 -42.70 -15.69 -23.38
N CYS A 42 -42.41 -16.85 -22.79
CA CYS A 42 -41.55 -17.87 -23.36
C CYS A 42 -42.36 -19.07 -23.87
N GLU A 43 -41.86 -19.72 -24.91
CA GLU A 43 -42.30 -21.02 -25.39
C GLU A 43 -41.17 -22.04 -25.19
N GLU A 44 -41.45 -23.08 -24.40
CA GLU A 44 -40.51 -24.16 -24.07
C GLU A 44 -40.84 -25.43 -24.84
N GLN A 45 -39.85 -25.98 -25.54
CA GLN A 45 -39.97 -27.26 -26.23
C GLN A 45 -38.81 -28.19 -25.87
N TYR A 46 -39.13 -29.45 -25.56
CA TYR A 46 -38.14 -30.48 -25.24
C TYR A 46 -37.86 -31.32 -26.47
N ILE A 47 -36.60 -31.30 -26.90
CA ILE A 47 -36.15 -31.97 -28.12
C ILE A 47 -35.12 -33.05 -27.79
N ARG A 48 -34.90 -33.95 -28.75
CA ARG A 48 -33.85 -34.96 -28.63
C ARG A 48 -32.47 -34.28 -28.59
N GLY A 49 -31.60 -34.79 -27.73
CA GLY A 49 -30.22 -34.34 -27.63
C GLY A 49 -29.41 -34.54 -28.92
N TRP A 50 -28.32 -33.78 -29.05
CA TRP A 50 -27.34 -33.90 -30.14
C TRP A 50 -25.90 -33.87 -29.60
N GLY A 51 -24.97 -34.56 -30.25
CA GLY A 51 -23.53 -34.52 -29.91
C GLY A 51 -22.85 -35.91 -29.87
N PRO A 52 -21.52 -35.96 -29.63
CA PRO A 52 -20.76 -37.20 -29.55
C PRO A 52 -21.10 -37.96 -28.25
N GLY A 53 -22.02 -38.91 -28.35
CA GLY A 53 -22.42 -39.79 -27.27
C GLY A 53 -23.10 -41.04 -27.80
N GLY A 54 -23.15 -42.11 -27.00
CA GLY A 54 -23.79 -43.37 -27.38
C GLY A 54 -25.30 -43.25 -27.61
N SER A 55 -25.95 -44.36 -27.92
CA SER A 55 -27.37 -44.47 -28.28
C SER A 55 -28.36 -43.81 -27.31
N CYS A 56 -28.00 -43.64 -26.03
CA CYS A 56 -28.82 -42.94 -25.02
C CYS A 56 -28.87 -41.40 -25.17
N VAL A 57 -27.87 -40.78 -25.79
CA VAL A 57 -27.81 -39.32 -25.96
C VAL A 57 -28.79 -38.85 -27.05
N ASN A 58 -29.00 -39.69 -28.07
CA ASN A 58 -29.88 -39.38 -29.20
C ASN A 58 -31.34 -39.83 -28.98
N SER A 59 -31.62 -40.58 -27.91
CA SER A 59 -32.96 -41.09 -27.59
C SER A 59 -33.67 -40.35 -26.46
N SER A 60 -32.95 -39.57 -25.64
CA SER A 60 -33.52 -38.80 -24.53
C SER A 60 -33.91 -37.37 -24.95
N SER A 61 -35.13 -36.94 -24.57
CA SER A 61 -35.64 -35.58 -24.79
C SER A 61 -35.16 -34.62 -23.68
N ASN A 62 -33.85 -34.53 -23.49
CA ASN A 62 -33.23 -33.73 -22.43
C ASN A 62 -32.77 -32.35 -22.90
N ALA A 63 -32.79 -32.07 -24.21
CA ALA A 63 -32.40 -30.80 -24.78
C ALA A 63 -33.58 -29.82 -24.83
N VAL A 64 -33.28 -28.53 -24.68
CA VAL A 64 -34.29 -27.47 -24.55
C VAL A 64 -34.18 -26.51 -25.73
N LEU A 65 -35.31 -26.26 -26.41
CA LEU A 65 -35.52 -25.13 -27.29
C LEU A 65 -36.41 -24.14 -26.56
N LEU A 66 -35.88 -22.95 -26.30
CA LEU A 66 -36.58 -21.88 -25.60
C LEU A 66 -36.70 -20.66 -26.52
N LYS A 67 -37.91 -20.16 -26.72
CA LYS A 67 -38.19 -18.99 -27.58
C LYS A 67 -38.87 -17.88 -26.80
N HIS A 68 -38.36 -16.65 -26.90
CA HIS A 68 -39.02 -15.45 -26.41
C HIS A 68 -40.03 -14.98 -27.48
N LYS A 69 -41.33 -15.05 -27.17
CA LYS A 69 -42.40 -14.74 -28.13
C LYS A 69 -42.36 -13.28 -28.63
N PRO A 70 -42.17 -12.25 -27.77
CA PRO A 70 -42.19 -10.86 -28.21
C PRO A 70 -41.08 -10.48 -29.18
N THR A 71 -39.85 -10.95 -28.93
CA THR A 71 -38.69 -10.59 -29.78
C THR A 71 -38.40 -11.62 -30.87
N GLY A 72 -39.00 -12.82 -30.78
CA GLY A 72 -38.71 -13.93 -31.68
C GLY A 72 -37.35 -14.60 -31.45
N CYS A 73 -36.53 -14.11 -30.52
CA CYS A 73 -35.24 -14.71 -30.15
C CYS A 73 -35.46 -16.14 -29.64
N PHE A 74 -34.57 -17.06 -30.00
CA PHE A 74 -34.63 -18.43 -29.51
C PHE A 74 -33.23 -18.98 -29.26
N VAL A 75 -33.15 -19.94 -28.33
CA VAL A 75 -31.91 -20.64 -28.00
C VAL A 75 -32.14 -22.15 -27.93
N LYS A 76 -31.14 -22.93 -28.33
CA LYS A 76 -31.10 -24.38 -28.19
C LYS A 76 -30.00 -24.77 -27.22
N VAL A 77 -30.31 -25.59 -26.22
CA VAL A 77 -29.38 -25.98 -25.16
C VAL A 77 -29.40 -27.49 -24.94
N HIS A 78 -28.21 -28.09 -24.98
CA HIS A 78 -27.94 -29.48 -24.62
C HIS A 78 -26.53 -29.57 -24.01
N GLN A 79 -26.39 -29.16 -22.75
CA GLN A 79 -25.10 -29.13 -22.05
C GLN A 79 -25.00 -30.14 -20.91
N SER A 80 -26.13 -30.46 -20.28
CA SER A 80 -26.22 -31.47 -19.23
C SER A 80 -27.13 -32.61 -19.66
N ARG A 81 -26.88 -33.79 -19.07
CA ARG A 81 -27.82 -34.91 -19.12
C ARG A 81 -29.12 -34.63 -18.34
N ILE A 82 -29.10 -33.61 -17.46
CA ILE A 82 -30.22 -33.22 -16.59
C ILE A 82 -31.02 -32.10 -17.28
N LEU A 83 -32.31 -32.37 -17.53
CA LEU A 83 -33.20 -31.42 -18.22
C LEU A 83 -33.31 -30.07 -17.50
N ARG A 84 -33.48 -30.07 -16.17
CA ARG A 84 -33.61 -28.84 -15.37
C ARG A 84 -32.39 -27.91 -15.49
N GLU A 85 -31.19 -28.48 -15.58
CA GLU A 85 -29.97 -27.70 -15.80
C GLU A 85 -29.97 -27.07 -17.20
N ASN A 86 -30.41 -27.81 -18.22
CA ASN A 86 -30.54 -27.26 -19.58
C ASN A 86 -31.60 -26.16 -19.65
N ILE A 87 -32.71 -26.25 -18.91
CA ILE A 87 -33.72 -25.17 -18.81
C ILE A 87 -33.09 -23.92 -18.21
N LYS A 88 -32.38 -24.04 -17.09
CA LYS A 88 -31.69 -22.91 -16.44
C LYS A 88 -30.71 -22.23 -17.39
N ILE A 89 -29.89 -23.02 -18.09
CA ILE A 89 -28.93 -22.51 -19.08
C ILE A 89 -29.64 -21.86 -20.26
N ALA A 90 -30.78 -22.40 -20.71
CA ALA A 90 -31.56 -21.82 -21.80
C ALA A 90 -32.09 -20.43 -21.43
N TYR A 91 -32.62 -20.23 -20.22
CA TYR A 91 -33.06 -18.90 -19.77
C TYR A 91 -31.90 -17.90 -19.69
N GLU A 92 -30.74 -18.29 -19.14
CA GLU A 92 -29.57 -17.40 -19.09
C GLU A 92 -29.06 -16.99 -20.49
N ARG A 93 -29.05 -17.93 -21.44
CA ARG A 93 -28.65 -17.62 -22.84
C ARG A 93 -29.68 -16.79 -23.56
N LEU A 94 -30.97 -17.09 -23.39
CA LEU A 94 -32.05 -16.32 -24.00
C LEU A 94 -32.02 -14.88 -23.50
N LYS A 95 -31.76 -14.68 -22.19
CA LYS A 95 -31.56 -13.37 -21.58
C LYS A 95 -30.48 -12.55 -22.28
N MET A 96 -29.32 -13.15 -22.56
CA MET A 96 -28.26 -12.47 -23.31
C MET A 96 -28.65 -12.17 -24.77
N GLU A 97 -29.37 -13.09 -25.42
CA GLU A 97 -29.77 -12.91 -26.83
C GLU A 97 -30.85 -11.84 -26.99
N VAL A 98 -31.84 -11.81 -26.08
CA VAL A 98 -32.88 -10.77 -26.02
C VAL A 98 -32.26 -9.41 -25.70
N ASP A 99 -31.35 -9.35 -24.74
CA ASP A 99 -30.58 -8.14 -24.41
C ASP A 99 -29.83 -7.60 -25.63
N LYS A 100 -29.15 -8.47 -26.37
CA LYS A 100 -28.45 -8.11 -27.61
C LYS A 100 -29.41 -7.61 -28.70
N HIS A 101 -30.57 -8.25 -28.84
CA HIS A 101 -31.58 -7.85 -29.82
C HIS A 101 -32.17 -6.47 -29.51
N LEU A 102 -32.45 -6.18 -28.23
CA LEU A 102 -33.09 -4.93 -27.81
C LEU A 102 -32.09 -3.77 -27.68
N ASN A 103 -30.93 -4.02 -27.06
CA ASN A 103 -29.97 -2.99 -26.68
C ASN A 103 -28.78 -2.87 -27.66
N GLY A 104 -28.62 -3.79 -28.61
CA GLY A 104 -27.60 -3.71 -29.66
C GLY A 104 -26.17 -3.54 -29.10
N GLU A 105 -25.51 -2.43 -29.45
CA GLU A 105 -24.16 -2.11 -28.96
C GLU A 105 -24.09 -1.84 -27.45
N SER A 106 -25.20 -1.43 -26.84
CA SER A 106 -25.31 -1.22 -25.40
C SER A 106 -25.65 -2.50 -24.63
N SER A 107 -25.73 -3.65 -25.30
CA SER A 107 -25.95 -4.93 -24.61
C SER A 107 -24.76 -5.34 -23.73
N TYR A 108 -25.03 -6.11 -22.68
CA TYR A 108 -24.02 -6.57 -21.72
C TYR A 108 -22.86 -7.26 -22.42
N SER A 109 -23.16 -8.21 -23.31
CA SER A 109 -22.15 -9.02 -24.00
C SER A 109 -21.21 -8.18 -24.89
N VAL A 110 -21.75 -7.16 -25.56
CA VAL A 110 -20.95 -6.27 -26.42
C VAL A 110 -20.09 -5.34 -25.57
N GLN A 111 -20.65 -4.73 -24.53
CA GLN A 111 -19.89 -3.89 -23.60
C GLN A 111 -18.79 -4.68 -22.89
N PHE A 112 -19.09 -5.90 -22.42
CA PHE A 112 -18.14 -6.78 -21.75
C PHE A 112 -16.93 -7.10 -22.64
N ASN A 113 -17.17 -7.50 -23.90
CA ASN A 113 -16.10 -7.79 -24.86
C ASN A 113 -15.32 -6.52 -25.26
N ARG A 114 -16.00 -5.38 -25.38
CA ARG A 114 -15.38 -4.08 -25.67
C ARG A 114 -14.41 -3.68 -24.57
N ILE A 115 -14.83 -3.77 -23.30
CA ILE A 115 -13.99 -3.49 -22.13
C ILE A 115 -12.76 -4.41 -22.13
N ILE A 116 -12.96 -5.73 -22.32
CA ILE A 116 -11.84 -6.68 -22.39
C ILE A 116 -10.84 -6.29 -23.48
N SER A 117 -11.33 -6.02 -24.69
CA SER A 117 -10.47 -5.65 -25.83
C SER A 117 -9.66 -4.38 -25.55
N GLN A 118 -10.28 -3.38 -24.92
CA GLN A 118 -9.62 -2.13 -24.53
C GLN A 118 -8.55 -2.36 -23.45
N LEU A 119 -8.84 -3.16 -22.44
CA LEU A 119 -7.88 -3.51 -21.39
C LEU A 119 -6.67 -4.25 -21.97
N GLU A 120 -6.91 -5.22 -22.87
CA GLU A 120 -5.83 -5.95 -23.55
C GLU A 120 -4.98 -5.05 -24.45
N GLU A 121 -5.58 -4.08 -25.15
CA GLU A 121 -4.85 -3.10 -25.95
C GLU A 121 -3.96 -2.21 -25.06
N LYS A 122 -4.49 -1.72 -23.93
CA LYS A 122 -3.71 -0.95 -22.94
C LYS A 122 -2.53 -1.78 -22.42
N THR A 123 -2.74 -3.04 -22.06
CA THR A 123 -1.67 -3.95 -21.60
C THR A 123 -0.60 -4.20 -22.65
N LYS A 124 -0.97 -4.31 -23.95
CA LYS A 124 0.01 -4.45 -25.05
C LYS A 124 0.92 -3.22 -25.15
N LYS A 125 0.35 -2.01 -25.14
CA LYS A 125 1.10 -0.75 -25.13
C LYS A 125 1.98 -0.65 -23.86
N SER A 126 1.42 -1.04 -22.72
CA SER A 126 2.09 -1.30 -21.44
C SER A 126 3.41 -2.06 -21.57
N SER A 127 3.26 -3.28 -22.10
CA SER A 127 4.34 -4.25 -22.25
C SER A 127 5.46 -3.74 -23.16
N GLN A 128 5.13 -2.96 -24.20
CA GLN A 128 6.15 -2.37 -25.08
C GLN A 128 7.02 -1.35 -24.33
N ARG A 129 6.40 -0.44 -23.57
CA ARG A 129 7.12 0.57 -22.76
C ARG A 129 8.01 -0.09 -21.70
N LYS A 130 7.51 -1.13 -21.02
CA LYS A 130 8.32 -1.88 -20.05
C LYS A 130 9.56 -2.49 -20.66
N ARG A 131 9.45 -3.06 -21.87
CA ARG A 131 10.62 -3.64 -22.58
C ARG A 131 11.66 -2.58 -22.89
N GLN A 132 11.22 -1.38 -23.28
CA GLN A 132 12.12 -0.26 -23.52
C GLN A 132 12.81 0.19 -22.23
N ALA A 133 12.06 0.44 -21.15
CA ALA A 133 12.62 0.83 -19.87
C ALA A 133 13.60 -0.23 -19.32
N MET A 134 13.27 -1.52 -19.45
CA MET A 134 14.18 -2.61 -19.07
C MET A 134 15.47 -2.63 -19.90
N ALA A 135 15.39 -2.32 -21.20
CA ALA A 135 16.57 -2.24 -22.06
C ALA A 135 17.47 -1.06 -21.65
N GLU A 136 16.86 0.09 -21.33
CA GLU A 136 17.57 1.28 -20.83
C GLU A 136 18.27 1.01 -19.49
N LEU A 137 17.55 0.41 -18.53
CA LEU A 137 18.13 0.00 -17.23
C LEU A 137 19.30 -0.98 -17.39
N LYS A 138 19.17 -1.93 -18.32
CA LYS A 138 20.24 -2.89 -18.59
C LYS A 138 21.46 -2.20 -19.20
N ALA A 139 21.25 -1.30 -20.17
CA ALA A 139 22.33 -0.54 -20.81
C ALA A 139 23.06 0.36 -19.80
N GLU A 140 22.33 1.03 -18.92
CA GLU A 140 22.89 1.84 -17.82
C GLU A 140 23.76 0.99 -16.89
N GLY A 141 23.27 -0.19 -16.47
CA GLY A 141 24.04 -1.10 -15.64
C GLY A 141 25.31 -1.65 -16.32
N GLU A 142 25.26 -1.91 -17.63
CA GLU A 142 26.44 -2.33 -18.40
C GLU A 142 27.47 -1.20 -18.53
N MET A 143 27.02 0.03 -18.81
CA MET A 143 27.87 1.22 -18.87
C MET A 143 28.62 1.47 -17.56
N ILE A 144 27.93 1.35 -16.42
CA ILE A 144 28.55 1.57 -15.10
C ILE A 144 29.59 0.49 -14.77
N ARG A 145 29.35 -0.76 -15.17
CA ARG A 145 30.37 -1.82 -15.03
C ARG A 145 31.60 -1.55 -15.89
N GLU A 146 31.43 -1.00 -17.09
CA GLU A 146 32.54 -0.58 -17.95
C GLU A 146 33.38 0.49 -17.24
N ILE A 147 32.73 1.56 -16.77
CA ILE A 147 33.37 2.67 -16.05
C ILE A 147 34.12 2.16 -14.81
N ASN A 148 33.53 1.26 -14.04
CA ASN A 148 34.16 0.72 -12.84
C ASN A 148 35.40 -0.12 -13.14
N ARG A 149 35.38 -0.91 -14.23
CA ARG A 149 36.57 -1.64 -14.68
C ARG A 149 37.70 -0.71 -15.08
N GLU A 150 37.39 0.38 -15.79
CA GLU A 150 38.39 1.38 -16.18
C GLU A 150 39.00 2.08 -14.96
N ARG A 151 38.17 2.47 -13.99
CA ARG A 151 38.62 3.11 -12.75
C ARG A 151 39.47 2.21 -11.88
N GLU A 152 39.07 0.95 -11.70
CA GLU A 152 39.85 -0.06 -10.97
C GLU A 152 41.24 -0.25 -11.59
N ASN A 153 41.33 -0.27 -12.93
CA ASN A 153 42.61 -0.34 -13.64
C ASN A 153 43.49 0.91 -13.41
N ASN A 154 42.88 2.06 -13.17
CA ASN A 154 43.57 3.33 -12.87
C ASN A 154 43.85 3.54 -11.37
N GLY A 155 43.47 2.59 -10.50
CA GLY A 155 43.59 2.73 -9.04
C GLY A 155 42.61 3.73 -8.43
N GLU A 156 41.53 4.05 -9.13
CA GLU A 156 40.45 4.95 -8.68
C GLU A 156 39.30 4.16 -8.03
N GLU A 157 38.54 4.81 -7.14
CA GLU A 157 37.34 4.22 -6.54
C GLU A 157 36.22 4.01 -7.56
N SER A 158 35.50 2.88 -7.43
CA SER A 158 34.36 2.55 -8.28
C SER A 158 33.24 3.58 -8.20
N VAL A 159 32.60 3.85 -9.33
CA VAL A 159 31.34 4.62 -9.41
C VAL A 159 30.19 3.70 -9.02
N MET A 160 29.43 4.10 -8.00
CA MET A 160 28.16 3.44 -7.68
C MET A 160 27.05 3.94 -8.60
N THR A 161 26.05 3.09 -8.86
CA THR A 161 24.89 3.41 -9.70
C THR A 161 24.06 4.57 -9.17
N SER A 162 24.17 4.86 -7.87
CA SER A 162 23.77 6.11 -7.26
C SER A 162 24.63 6.30 -6.00
N ASN A 163 25.51 7.29 -5.97
CA ASN A 163 26.12 7.75 -4.72
C ASN A 163 25.61 9.16 -4.52
N PHE A 164 24.45 9.28 -3.88
CA PHE A 164 24.01 10.58 -3.45
C PHE A 164 24.79 10.98 -2.21
N THR A 165 25.93 11.63 -2.43
CA THR A 165 26.73 12.21 -1.34
C THR A 165 25.97 13.34 -0.64
N ASN A 166 25.10 14.02 -1.38
CA ASN A 166 24.23 15.09 -0.90
C ASN A 166 22.75 14.75 -1.16
N PHE A 167 21.86 15.40 -0.41
CA PHE A 167 20.42 15.31 -0.65
C PHE A 167 20.09 15.92 -2.02
N VAL A 168 19.40 15.18 -2.87
CA VAL A 168 19.12 15.57 -4.27
C VAL A 168 18.51 16.98 -4.43
N PHE A 169 17.70 17.43 -3.48
CA PHE A 169 17.14 18.78 -3.50
C PHE A 169 18.00 19.73 -2.67
N GLU A 170 19.03 20.32 -3.28
CA GLU A 170 20.00 21.19 -2.58
C GLU A 170 19.37 22.37 -1.84
N ASP A 171 18.22 22.86 -2.30
CA ASP A 171 17.48 23.97 -1.69
C ASP A 171 16.53 23.55 -0.55
N VAL A 172 16.41 22.24 -0.27
CA VAL A 172 15.54 21.67 0.75
C VAL A 172 16.37 20.95 1.81
N LEU A 173 16.10 21.21 3.09
CA LEU A 173 16.75 20.46 4.16
C LEU A 173 16.24 19.02 4.23
N ASN A 174 17.11 18.04 4.47
CA ASN A 174 16.70 16.66 4.76
C ASN A 174 15.88 16.59 6.08
N PRO A 175 15.19 15.47 6.38
CA PRO A 175 14.30 15.40 7.54
C PRO A 175 14.96 15.72 8.89
N ARG A 176 16.18 15.25 9.12
CA ARG A 176 16.91 15.49 10.38
C ARG A 176 17.33 16.95 10.51
N ASP A 177 17.88 17.54 9.45
CA ASP A 177 18.30 18.94 9.46
C ASP A 177 17.10 19.90 9.49
N SER A 178 15.98 19.49 8.88
CA SER A 178 14.70 20.19 8.98
C SER A 178 14.22 20.27 10.43
N ALA A 179 14.22 19.16 11.15
CA ALA A 179 13.82 19.11 12.55
C ALA A 179 14.67 20.05 13.43
N LYS A 180 15.99 19.97 13.30
CA LYS A 180 16.92 20.88 13.99
C LYS A 180 16.67 22.33 13.64
N PHE A 181 16.48 22.64 12.36
CA PHE A 181 16.19 24.01 11.92
C PHE A 181 14.89 24.53 12.51
N ILE A 182 13.82 23.73 12.50
CA ILE A 182 12.51 24.09 13.05
C ILE A 182 12.61 24.38 14.57
N VAL A 183 13.25 23.49 15.33
CA VAL A 183 13.41 23.63 16.78
C VAL A 183 14.27 24.86 17.13
N ASN A 184 15.35 25.11 16.40
CA ASN A 184 16.24 26.25 16.67
C ASN A 184 15.67 27.61 16.21
N ASN A 185 14.65 27.61 15.37
CA ASN A 185 14.04 28.83 14.82
C ASN A 185 12.55 28.92 15.18
N THR A 186 12.13 28.37 16.33
CA THR A 186 10.83 28.70 16.89
C THR A 186 10.92 29.98 17.73
N GLU A 187 10.03 30.92 17.46
CA GLU A 187 9.89 32.17 18.24
C GLU A 187 8.74 32.07 19.25
N THR A 188 7.99 30.97 19.19
CA THR A 188 6.74 30.77 19.94
C THR A 188 6.93 29.70 21.01
N ASN A 189 6.27 29.85 22.16
CA ASN A 189 6.14 28.77 23.14
C ASN A 189 5.11 27.71 22.71
N LEU A 190 5.01 27.43 21.41
CA LEU A 190 3.99 26.55 20.86
C LEU A 190 4.22 25.10 21.26
N ILE A 191 5.49 24.66 21.23
CA ILE A 191 5.92 23.33 21.62
C ILE A 191 7.26 23.42 22.34
N LYS A 192 7.46 22.59 23.36
CA LYS A 192 8.76 22.42 24.04
C LYS A 192 9.09 20.94 24.15
N ILE A 193 10.39 20.63 24.16
CA ILE A 193 10.89 19.29 24.47
C ILE A 193 11.29 19.25 25.94
N ASN A 194 10.72 18.32 26.70
CA ASN A 194 11.08 18.09 28.10
C ASN A 194 12.23 17.06 28.18
N ASN A 195 13.44 17.54 28.45
CA ASN A 195 14.63 16.69 28.52
C ASN A 195 14.59 15.66 29.67
N GLU A 196 13.91 15.95 30.78
CA GLU A 196 13.74 14.95 31.85
C GLU A 196 12.84 13.80 31.41
N ALA A 197 11.78 14.11 30.64
CA ALA A 197 10.91 13.09 30.07
C ALA A 197 11.62 12.27 28.97
N VAL A 198 12.47 12.90 28.16
CA VAL A 198 13.35 12.19 27.20
C VAL A 198 14.17 11.11 27.91
N VAL A 199 14.84 11.47 29.01
CA VAL A 199 15.62 10.51 29.81
C VAL A 199 14.75 9.38 30.34
N LYS A 200 13.58 9.70 30.92
CA LYS A 200 12.64 8.69 31.43
C LYS A 200 12.18 7.71 30.34
N VAL A 201 11.85 8.20 29.15
CA VAL A 201 11.43 7.34 28.03
C VAL A 201 12.58 6.46 27.54
N ALA A 202 13.80 7.02 27.43
CA ALA A 202 14.99 6.25 27.09
C ALA A 202 15.26 5.13 28.12
N GLU A 203 15.11 5.41 29.42
CA GLU A 203 15.22 4.40 30.47
C GLU A 203 14.16 3.30 30.36
N ILE A 204 12.90 3.66 30.06
CA ILE A 204 11.83 2.66 29.83
C ILE A 204 12.22 1.73 28.68
N ILE A 205 12.71 2.27 27.57
CA ILE A 205 13.15 1.48 26.41
C ILE A 205 14.33 0.58 26.79
N CYS A 206 15.35 1.11 27.46
CA CYS A 206 16.52 0.33 27.88
C CYS A 206 16.19 -0.78 28.89
N ASN A 207 15.14 -0.62 29.68
CA ASN A 207 14.67 -1.61 30.66
C ASN A 207 13.62 -2.58 30.10
N SER A 208 13.15 -2.37 28.86
CA SER A 208 12.19 -3.24 28.19
C SER A 208 12.84 -4.58 27.78
N THR A 209 12.04 -5.64 27.70
CA THR A 209 12.48 -6.93 27.16
C THR A 209 12.75 -6.85 25.65
N LEU A 210 13.49 -7.82 25.09
CA LEU A 210 13.70 -7.89 23.63
C LEU A 210 12.40 -7.94 22.83
N ALA A 211 11.35 -8.57 23.38
CA ALA A 211 10.03 -8.61 22.76
C ALA A 211 9.32 -7.24 22.81
N GLU A 212 9.58 -6.44 23.84
CA GLU A 212 9.02 -5.09 24.01
C GLU A 212 9.81 -4.02 23.26
N ILE A 213 11.10 -4.23 23.02
CA ILE A 213 11.98 -3.38 22.18
C ILE A 213 11.70 -3.65 20.68
N GLY A 214 10.41 -3.63 20.33
CA GLY A 214 9.84 -4.31 19.18
C GLY A 214 10.64 -4.25 17.88
N GLN A 215 10.59 -5.34 17.12
CA GLN A 215 10.64 -5.27 15.66
C GLN A 215 9.21 -5.48 15.18
N LEU A 216 8.71 -4.56 14.36
CA LEU A 216 7.60 -4.92 13.47
C LEU A 216 8.19 -5.89 12.45
N ASN A 217 8.14 -7.18 12.76
CA ASN A 217 8.46 -8.21 11.79
C ASN A 217 7.39 -8.15 10.72
N PHE A 218 7.77 -7.64 9.54
CA PHE A 218 6.86 -7.38 8.44
C PHE A 218 6.07 -8.64 8.06
N ASP A 219 6.71 -9.81 8.13
CA ASP A 219 6.12 -11.12 7.86
C ASP A 219 5.24 -11.69 8.98
N GLU A 220 5.35 -11.19 10.22
CA GLU A 220 4.45 -11.59 11.31
C GLU A 220 3.06 -10.96 11.19
N CYS A 221 2.95 -9.76 10.59
CA CYS A 221 1.65 -9.12 10.39
C CYS A 221 0.78 -9.95 9.43
N GLU A 222 -0.37 -10.43 9.91
CA GLU A 222 -1.30 -11.29 9.17
C GLU A 222 -1.63 -10.79 7.76
N PHE A 223 -1.80 -9.47 7.60
CA PHE A 223 -2.24 -8.87 6.35
C PHE A 223 -1.13 -8.56 5.36
N HIS A 224 0.13 -8.73 5.74
CA HIS A 224 1.29 -8.46 4.87
C HIS A 224 1.63 -9.67 4.00
N PRO A 225 2.27 -9.45 2.84
CA PRO A 225 2.90 -10.51 2.07
C PRO A 225 3.80 -11.38 2.94
N LYS A 226 3.66 -12.70 2.80
CA LYS A 226 4.47 -13.69 3.52
C LYS A 226 5.72 -14.12 2.75
N SER A 227 5.81 -13.73 1.48
CA SER A 227 7.01 -13.88 0.66
C SER A 227 7.96 -12.69 0.86
N ALA A 228 9.25 -12.92 0.61
CA ALA A 228 10.28 -11.89 0.52
C ALA A 228 10.78 -11.83 -0.92
N ASP A 229 9.87 -11.56 -1.85
CA ASP A 229 10.13 -11.55 -3.28
C ASP A 229 9.69 -10.24 -3.95
N LYS A 230 9.93 -10.14 -5.25
CA LYS A 230 9.53 -8.99 -6.06
C LYS A 230 8.04 -8.64 -5.90
N ALA A 231 7.16 -9.64 -5.75
CA ALA A 231 5.73 -9.40 -5.60
C ALA A 231 5.40 -8.73 -4.26
N ALA A 232 6.09 -9.12 -3.18
CA ALA A 232 5.99 -8.44 -1.89
C ALA A 232 6.43 -6.98 -1.97
N VAL A 233 7.53 -6.67 -2.69
CA VAL A 233 8.00 -5.29 -2.88
C VAL A 233 7.00 -4.45 -3.69
N ASP A 234 6.44 -5.01 -4.77
CA ASP A 234 5.42 -4.31 -5.56
C ASP A 234 4.12 -4.09 -4.74
N TRP A 235 3.80 -4.99 -3.80
CA TRP A 235 2.70 -4.81 -2.84
C TRP A 235 3.00 -3.70 -1.83
N ILE A 236 4.20 -3.67 -1.24
CA ILE A 236 4.62 -2.63 -0.29
C ILE A 236 4.52 -1.26 -0.96
N PHE A 237 5.07 -1.13 -2.17
CA PHE A 237 5.01 0.11 -2.92
C PHE A 237 3.57 0.57 -3.19
N PHE A 238 2.67 -0.36 -3.56
CA PHE A 238 1.26 -0.02 -3.74
C PHE A 238 0.62 0.45 -2.43
N MET A 239 0.85 -0.27 -1.33
CA MET A 239 0.32 0.06 -0.01
C MET A 239 0.80 1.45 0.43
N ASP A 240 2.10 1.73 0.37
CA ASP A 240 2.66 3.02 0.78
C ASP A 240 2.31 4.17 -0.16
N THR A 241 1.95 3.89 -1.41
CA THR A 241 1.35 4.87 -2.32
C THR A 241 0.03 5.42 -1.77
N ILE A 242 -0.71 4.67 -0.95
CA ILE A 242 -2.05 5.04 -0.46
C ILE A 242 -2.18 5.11 1.07
N ASN A 243 -1.05 5.00 1.77
CA ASN A 243 -0.95 4.95 3.23
C ASN A 243 -1.06 6.35 3.87
N PHE A 244 -2.25 6.95 3.83
CA PHE A 244 -2.49 8.30 4.38
C PHE A 244 -3.96 8.53 4.78
N SER A 245 -4.21 9.25 5.87
CA SER A 245 -5.45 9.97 6.18
C SER A 245 -6.63 9.06 6.43
N PHE A 246 -6.44 8.09 7.32
CA PHE A 246 -7.49 7.12 7.66
C PHE A 246 -8.49 7.59 8.70
N TRP A 247 -8.20 8.68 9.42
CA TRP A 247 -9.11 9.20 10.43
C TRP A 247 -10.33 9.87 9.74
N PRO A 248 -11.55 9.69 10.27
CA PRO A 248 -12.78 10.14 9.62
C PRO A 248 -13.02 11.63 9.82
N ASP A 249 -13.79 12.26 8.93
CA ASP A 249 -14.18 13.67 9.09
C ASP A 249 -15.10 13.87 10.31
N GLU A 250 -15.92 12.87 10.63
CA GLU A 250 -16.77 12.80 11.82
C GLU A 250 -16.34 11.62 12.70
N GLU A 251 -16.17 11.84 14.01
CA GLU A 251 -15.51 10.89 14.93
C GLU A 251 -16.18 9.51 15.06
N ILE A 252 -17.42 9.37 14.60
CA ILE A 252 -18.22 8.13 14.66
C ILE A 252 -18.28 7.36 13.33
N ASN A 253 -17.69 7.91 12.26
CA ASN A 253 -17.86 7.40 10.90
C ASN A 253 -16.54 6.86 10.32
N TYR A 254 -15.94 5.87 10.99
CA TYR A 254 -14.77 5.19 10.44
C TYR A 254 -15.12 4.38 9.19
N TRP A 255 -14.24 4.47 8.19
CA TRP A 255 -14.23 3.53 7.08
C TRP A 255 -13.74 2.17 7.59
N GLU A 256 -14.58 1.16 7.43
CA GLU A 256 -14.36 -0.21 7.91
C GLU A 256 -14.63 -1.21 6.78
N ILE A 257 -13.89 -2.31 6.81
CA ILE A 257 -13.97 -3.37 5.82
C ILE A 257 -13.86 -4.72 6.51
N THR A 258 -14.79 -5.62 6.19
CA THR A 258 -14.78 -7.00 6.67
C THR A 258 -14.36 -7.95 5.56
N HIS A 259 -13.38 -8.80 5.87
CA HIS A 259 -12.96 -9.90 5.01
C HIS A 259 -12.65 -11.13 5.86
N ASN A 260 -13.12 -12.30 5.43
CA ASN A 260 -12.96 -13.57 6.16
C ASN A 260 -13.37 -13.54 7.64
N GLY A 261 -14.37 -12.72 7.99
CA GLY A 261 -14.90 -12.59 9.36
C GLY A 261 -14.15 -11.60 10.25
N THR A 262 -13.15 -10.89 9.73
CA THR A 262 -12.39 -9.88 10.47
C THR A 262 -12.69 -8.49 9.93
N THR A 263 -13.21 -7.61 10.78
CA THR A 263 -13.43 -6.20 10.48
C THR A 263 -12.19 -5.38 10.85
N GLN A 264 -11.71 -4.58 9.91
CA GLN A 264 -10.55 -3.72 10.10
C GLN A 264 -10.84 -2.28 9.64
N SER A 265 -10.11 -1.33 10.21
CA SER A 265 -10.09 0.09 9.79
C SER A 265 -8.65 0.58 9.69
N GLY A 266 -8.45 1.83 9.28
CA GLY A 266 -7.11 2.39 9.24
C GLY A 266 -6.20 1.73 8.21
N TYR A 267 -4.92 1.65 8.57
CA TYR A 267 -3.89 0.93 7.82
C TYR A 267 -4.29 -0.53 7.53
N PHE A 268 -4.73 -1.28 8.54
CA PHE A 268 -5.11 -2.68 8.36
C PHE A 268 -6.35 -2.85 7.49
N GLY A 269 -7.31 -1.92 7.54
CA GLY A 269 -8.43 -1.89 6.61
C GLY A 269 -7.96 -1.79 5.15
N VAL A 270 -6.95 -0.96 4.87
CA VAL A 270 -6.38 -0.87 3.52
C VAL A 270 -5.64 -2.14 3.12
N CYS A 271 -4.88 -2.76 4.01
CA CYS A 271 -4.25 -4.07 3.73
C CYS A 271 -5.31 -5.12 3.37
N VAL A 272 -6.42 -5.16 4.11
CA VAL A 272 -7.56 -6.04 3.80
C VAL A 272 -8.18 -5.72 2.44
N ALA A 273 -8.37 -4.44 2.10
CA ALA A 273 -8.92 -4.03 0.80
C ALA A 273 -8.02 -4.48 -0.38
N ILE A 274 -6.70 -4.33 -0.24
CA ILE A 274 -5.72 -4.77 -1.24
C ILE A 274 -5.79 -6.29 -1.40
N ASN A 275 -5.74 -7.04 -0.30
CA ASN A 275 -5.73 -8.50 -0.35
C ASN A 275 -7.05 -9.05 -0.92
N ARG A 276 -8.19 -8.48 -0.52
CA ARG A 276 -9.51 -8.79 -1.10
C ARG A 276 -9.54 -8.55 -2.61
N ALA A 277 -8.93 -7.47 -3.09
CA ALA A 277 -8.86 -7.18 -4.53
C ALA A 277 -8.00 -8.20 -5.28
N LEU A 278 -6.82 -8.52 -4.74
CA LEU A 278 -5.89 -9.50 -5.32
C LEU A 278 -6.50 -10.92 -5.36
N GLU A 279 -7.17 -11.34 -4.29
CA GLU A 279 -7.89 -12.63 -4.22
C GLU A 279 -9.03 -12.72 -5.25
N ASN A 280 -9.70 -11.60 -5.54
CA ASN A 280 -10.72 -11.51 -6.59
C ASN A 280 -10.13 -11.37 -8.01
N GLY A 281 -8.81 -11.50 -8.15
CA GLY A 281 -8.09 -11.50 -9.43
C GLY A 281 -7.87 -10.11 -10.03
N ILE A 282 -7.98 -9.05 -9.24
CA ILE A 282 -7.63 -7.69 -9.65
C ILE A 282 -6.11 -7.51 -9.46
N PRO A 283 -5.32 -7.23 -10.51
CA PRO A 283 -3.85 -7.10 -10.43
C PRO A 283 -3.41 -5.75 -9.87
N LEU A 284 -3.83 -5.43 -8.65
CA LEU A 284 -3.73 -4.09 -8.10
C LEU A 284 -2.29 -3.57 -7.97
N THR A 285 -1.33 -4.48 -7.77
CA THR A 285 0.11 -4.19 -7.64
C THR A 285 0.86 -4.15 -8.98
N SER A 286 0.19 -4.40 -10.11
CA SER A 286 0.80 -4.30 -11.43
C SER A 286 0.86 -2.84 -11.88
N ALA A 287 2.05 -2.35 -12.19
CA ALA A 287 2.23 -0.98 -12.68
C ALA A 287 1.36 -0.62 -13.91
N ASP A 288 1.13 -1.58 -14.82
CA ASP A 288 0.24 -1.34 -15.98
C ASP A 288 -1.21 -1.10 -15.54
N TYR A 289 -1.65 -1.87 -14.53
CA TYR A 289 -3.00 -1.78 -14.01
C TYR A 289 -3.16 -0.50 -13.21
N MET A 290 -2.21 -0.20 -12.32
CA MET A 290 -2.14 1.06 -11.59
C MET A 290 -2.24 2.27 -12.54
N ALA A 291 -1.44 2.31 -13.61
CA ALA A 291 -1.41 3.41 -14.57
C ALA A 291 -2.76 3.68 -15.28
N ASN A 292 -3.61 2.67 -15.36
CA ASN A 292 -4.83 2.67 -16.16
C ASN A 292 -6.10 2.33 -15.36
N ILE A 293 -6.01 2.23 -14.03
CA ILE A 293 -7.10 1.77 -13.18
C ILE A 293 -8.32 2.70 -13.32
N ASP A 294 -9.51 2.11 -13.46
CA ASP A 294 -10.76 2.85 -13.60
C ASP A 294 -11.31 3.28 -12.22
N GLU A 295 -12.04 4.39 -12.20
CA GLU A 295 -12.56 5.01 -10.95
C GLU A 295 -13.53 4.07 -10.21
N GLU A 296 -14.50 3.50 -10.93
CA GLU A 296 -15.45 2.52 -10.40
C GLU A 296 -14.75 1.30 -9.78
N ILE A 297 -13.57 0.91 -10.29
CA ILE A 297 -12.77 -0.17 -9.70
C ILE A 297 -12.15 0.28 -8.38
N VAL A 298 -11.60 1.50 -8.32
CA VAL A 298 -11.05 2.05 -7.09
C VAL A 298 -12.13 2.17 -6.02
N GLU A 299 -13.32 2.65 -6.39
CA GLU A 299 -14.50 2.67 -5.51
C GLU A 299 -14.88 1.27 -5.02
N GLU A 300 -14.91 0.26 -5.90
CA GLU A 300 -15.22 -1.13 -5.51
C GLU A 300 -14.15 -1.69 -4.56
N ILE A 301 -12.86 -1.45 -4.83
CA ILE A 301 -11.74 -1.94 -4.02
C ILE A 301 -11.84 -1.36 -2.60
N PHE A 302 -12.04 -0.06 -2.50
CA PHE A 302 -12.15 0.64 -1.21
C PHE A 302 -13.58 0.71 -0.68
N ARG A 303 -14.53 -0.04 -1.25
CA ARG A 303 -15.87 -0.11 -0.68
C ARG A 303 -15.80 -0.76 0.70
N GLY A 304 -16.17 0.01 1.71
CA GLY A 304 -16.33 -0.45 3.09
C GLY A 304 -17.62 -1.24 3.29
N ASP A 305 -17.86 -1.67 4.52
CA ASP A 305 -19.08 -2.42 4.88
C ASP A 305 -20.32 -1.51 4.94
N ARG A 306 -20.10 -0.21 5.13
CA ARG A 306 -21.12 0.85 5.20
C ARG A 306 -20.92 1.84 4.05
N ASP A 307 -21.91 2.70 3.82
CA ASP A 307 -21.83 3.84 2.88
C ASP A 307 -20.96 5.00 3.41
N ILE A 308 -19.84 4.66 4.05
CA ILE A 308 -18.83 5.61 4.50
C ILE A 308 -17.63 5.44 3.57
N PRO A 309 -17.24 6.45 2.77
CA PRO A 309 -16.09 6.35 1.89
C PRO A 309 -14.78 6.44 2.69
N ILE A 310 -13.72 5.80 2.20
CA ILE A 310 -12.38 6.07 2.69
C ILE A 310 -12.03 7.54 2.41
N PRO A 311 -11.45 8.29 3.38
CA PRO A 311 -11.12 9.69 3.13
C PRO A 311 -10.14 9.83 1.97
N LEU A 312 -10.24 10.89 1.16
CA LEU A 312 -9.33 11.17 0.03
C LEU A 312 -9.24 10.05 -1.03
N LEU A 313 -10.34 9.36 -1.33
CA LEU A 313 -10.41 8.33 -2.38
C LEU A 313 -9.87 8.82 -3.73
N ASN A 314 -10.28 10.02 -4.17
CA ASN A 314 -9.84 10.59 -5.45
C ASN A 314 -8.32 10.82 -5.49
N LYS A 315 -7.72 11.25 -4.38
CA LYS A 315 -6.26 11.42 -4.30
C LYS A 315 -5.52 10.09 -4.35
N ARG A 316 -6.06 9.02 -3.75
CA ARG A 316 -5.49 7.67 -3.91
C ARG A 316 -5.51 7.24 -5.36
N MET A 317 -6.63 7.44 -6.06
CA MET A 317 -6.71 7.11 -7.48
C MET A 317 -5.69 7.89 -8.32
N GLU A 318 -5.59 9.21 -8.12
CA GLU A 318 -4.60 10.05 -8.81
C GLU A 318 -3.18 9.50 -8.61
N MET A 319 -2.81 9.19 -7.37
CA MET A 319 -1.46 8.71 -7.01
C MET A 319 -1.18 7.30 -7.53
N ILE A 320 -2.15 6.37 -7.45
CA ILE A 320 -2.02 5.03 -8.03
C ILE A 320 -1.69 5.16 -9.53
N ARG A 321 -2.44 5.99 -10.26
CA ARG A 321 -2.24 6.21 -11.70
C ARG A 321 -0.89 6.84 -12.00
N GLU A 322 -0.51 7.88 -11.26
CA GLU A 322 0.78 8.56 -11.43
C GLU A 322 1.95 7.60 -11.20
N ASN A 323 1.96 6.90 -10.06
CA ASN A 323 3.03 5.98 -9.70
C ASN A 323 3.11 4.78 -10.65
N GLY A 324 1.96 4.26 -11.09
CA GLY A 324 1.92 3.20 -12.11
C GLY A 324 2.59 3.62 -13.42
N LYS A 325 2.33 4.84 -13.90
CA LYS A 325 2.97 5.38 -15.12
C LYS A 325 4.48 5.50 -14.95
N ILE A 326 4.93 6.06 -13.84
CA ILE A 326 6.37 6.21 -13.52
C ILE A 326 7.05 4.84 -13.49
N LEU A 327 6.44 3.84 -12.83
CA LEU A 327 6.98 2.49 -12.80
C LEU A 327 7.13 1.88 -14.19
N VAL A 328 6.11 2.00 -15.04
CA VAL A 328 6.14 1.49 -16.42
C VAL A 328 7.24 2.17 -17.23
N GLU A 329 7.36 3.49 -17.11
CA GLU A 329 8.22 4.31 -17.97
C GLU A 329 9.69 4.29 -17.53
N LYS A 330 9.97 4.22 -16.22
CA LYS A 330 11.33 4.35 -15.69
C LYS A 330 11.89 3.10 -15.03
N PHE A 331 11.02 2.21 -14.55
CA PHE A 331 11.42 1.08 -13.70
C PHE A 331 10.93 -0.27 -14.24
N GLY A 332 10.73 -0.40 -15.54
CA GLY A 332 10.33 -1.67 -16.16
C GLY A 332 9.01 -2.25 -15.62
N GLY A 333 8.19 -1.42 -14.99
CA GLY A 333 6.91 -1.80 -14.39
C GLY A 333 6.98 -2.44 -13.02
N SER A 334 8.04 -2.23 -12.24
CA SER A 334 8.17 -2.76 -10.88
C SER A 334 9.01 -1.87 -9.99
N PHE A 335 8.58 -1.67 -8.75
CA PHE A 335 9.35 -0.90 -7.78
C PHE A 335 10.62 -1.65 -7.34
N TYR A 336 10.64 -2.97 -7.46
CA TYR A 336 11.86 -3.76 -7.22
C TYR A 336 13.04 -3.30 -8.12
N ASN A 337 12.77 -2.85 -9.35
CA ASN A 337 13.83 -2.31 -10.20
C ASN A 337 14.36 -0.95 -9.72
N CYS A 338 13.60 -0.22 -8.89
CA CYS A 338 14.09 0.95 -8.17
C CYS A 338 15.04 0.52 -7.04
N LEU A 339 14.68 -0.51 -6.27
CA LEU A 339 15.54 -1.12 -5.24
C LEU A 339 16.89 -1.58 -5.82
N LEU A 340 16.91 -2.21 -6.99
CA LEU A 340 18.16 -2.65 -7.63
C LEU A 340 19.15 -1.50 -7.93
N LYS A 341 18.70 -0.24 -7.97
CA LYS A 341 19.53 0.93 -8.27
C LYS A 341 20.12 1.61 -7.02
N CYS A 342 19.65 1.24 -5.82
CA CYS A 342 20.01 1.94 -4.58
C CYS A 342 21.38 1.55 -4.01
N SER A 343 22.05 0.54 -4.58
CA SER A 343 23.38 0.08 -4.13
C SER A 343 23.44 -0.23 -2.62
N ASN A 344 22.43 -0.94 -2.10
CA ASN A 344 22.35 -1.32 -0.68
C ASN A 344 22.38 -0.13 0.29
N SER A 345 21.83 1.02 -0.11
CA SER A 345 21.70 2.20 0.74
C SER A 345 20.23 2.62 0.85
N ALA A 346 19.79 2.75 2.10
CA ALA A 346 18.50 3.30 2.47
C ALA A 346 18.36 4.75 2.00
N LEU A 347 19.42 5.55 2.12
CA LEU A 347 19.41 6.94 1.63
C LEU A 347 19.31 7.00 0.12
N ASN A 348 20.04 6.16 -0.61
CA ASN A 348 19.94 6.14 -2.06
C ASN A 348 18.54 5.72 -2.52
N LEU A 349 17.92 4.73 -1.87
CA LEU A 349 16.54 4.36 -2.17
C LEU A 349 15.58 5.51 -1.87
N LEU A 350 15.75 6.19 -0.72
CA LEU A 350 14.97 7.38 -0.37
C LEU A 350 15.07 8.48 -1.44
N GLN A 351 16.28 8.73 -1.95
CA GLN A 351 16.53 9.74 -2.97
C GLN A 351 15.92 9.36 -4.33
N LEU A 352 16.09 8.10 -4.77
CA LEU A 352 15.43 7.58 -5.96
C LEU A 352 13.89 7.72 -5.87
N ILE A 353 13.31 7.49 -4.68
CA ILE A 353 11.88 7.67 -4.44
C ILE A 353 11.48 9.13 -4.68
N ILE A 354 12.10 10.09 -3.99
CA ILE A 354 11.69 11.50 -4.06
C ILE A 354 12.03 12.17 -5.39
N GLU A 355 13.04 11.69 -6.10
CA GLU A 355 13.35 12.11 -7.47
C GLU A 355 12.22 11.74 -8.44
N ASN A 356 11.75 10.49 -8.35
CA ASN A 356 10.92 9.92 -9.39
C ASN A 356 9.43 9.95 -9.08
N PHE A 357 9.03 9.96 -7.81
CA PHE A 357 7.63 9.90 -7.37
C PHE A 357 7.24 11.17 -6.60
N PRO A 358 6.72 12.22 -7.27
CA PRO A 358 6.47 13.52 -6.66
C PRO A 358 5.53 13.50 -5.46
N ASN A 359 4.57 12.57 -5.41
CA ASN A 359 3.61 12.45 -4.32
C ASN A 359 4.20 11.89 -3.01
N PHE A 360 5.50 11.58 -2.99
CA PHE A 360 6.28 11.30 -1.77
C PHE A 360 7.10 12.52 -1.29
N ARG A 361 7.10 13.65 -2.02
CA ARG A 361 7.82 14.89 -1.67
C ARG A 361 7.07 15.68 -0.60
N ASP A 362 7.17 15.18 0.61
CA ASP A 362 6.61 15.77 1.83
C ASP A 362 7.49 16.94 2.31
N PHE A 363 7.31 18.07 1.61
CA PHE A 363 8.02 19.33 1.79
C PHE A 363 7.10 20.42 2.35
N ALA A 364 7.67 21.33 3.12
CA ALA A 364 7.02 22.53 3.60
C ALA A 364 7.99 23.72 3.56
N GLU A 365 7.48 24.92 3.81
CA GLU A 365 8.28 26.12 4.01
C GLU A 365 8.13 26.57 5.46
N TYR A 366 9.26 26.79 6.13
CA TYR A 366 9.30 27.29 7.50
C TYR A 366 10.31 28.43 7.58
N ARG A 367 9.85 29.63 7.96
CA ARG A 367 10.69 30.81 8.14
C ARG A 367 11.58 31.11 6.92
N GLY A 368 11.01 31.00 5.72
CA GLY A 368 11.69 31.25 4.44
C GLY A 368 12.67 30.16 3.99
N ARG A 369 12.73 29.02 4.71
CA ARG A 369 13.55 27.85 4.35
C ARG A 369 12.66 26.68 3.98
N LYS A 370 12.99 25.97 2.90
CA LYS A 370 12.33 24.70 2.57
C LYS A 370 12.82 23.60 3.49
N VAL A 371 11.87 22.92 4.12
CA VAL A 371 12.07 21.81 5.05
C VAL A 371 11.36 20.57 4.50
N SER A 372 11.75 19.40 4.97
CA SER A 372 11.13 18.13 4.59
C SER A 372 10.92 17.23 5.79
N PHE A 373 9.94 16.33 5.66
CA PHE A 373 9.69 15.26 6.64
C PHE A 373 9.77 13.88 5.98
N LEU A 374 9.42 13.80 4.68
CA LEU A 374 9.53 12.62 3.84
C LEU A 374 8.92 11.36 4.47
N LYS A 375 7.87 11.50 5.29
CA LYS A 375 7.39 10.44 6.18
C LYS A 375 7.07 9.16 5.42
N ARG A 376 6.23 9.25 4.37
CA ARG A 376 5.84 8.08 3.56
C ARG A 376 7.00 7.50 2.74
N ALA A 377 7.94 8.34 2.31
CA ALA A 377 9.12 7.87 1.58
C ALA A 377 10.06 7.08 2.50
N GLN A 378 10.23 7.55 3.75
CA GLN A 378 11.02 6.85 4.76
C GLN A 378 10.34 5.54 5.20
N ILE A 379 9.01 5.52 5.34
CA ILE A 379 8.25 4.27 5.59
C ILE A 379 8.48 3.27 4.47
N LEU A 380 8.37 3.68 3.19
CA LEU A 380 8.60 2.80 2.06
C LEU A 380 9.99 2.14 2.08
N VAL A 381 11.03 2.89 2.44
CA VAL A 381 12.38 2.34 2.62
C VAL A 381 12.41 1.34 3.79
N ALA A 382 11.81 1.68 4.92
CA ALA A 382 11.80 0.84 6.11
C ALA A 382 10.96 -0.45 5.95
N ASP A 383 9.84 -0.41 5.23
CA ASP A 383 9.00 -1.57 4.94
C ASP A 383 9.69 -2.51 3.97
N VAL A 384 10.37 -1.99 2.94
CA VAL A 384 11.21 -2.79 2.04
C VAL A 384 12.34 -3.47 2.80
N TYR A 385 13.06 -2.74 3.66
CA TYR A 385 14.09 -3.30 4.52
C TYR A 385 13.51 -4.40 5.41
N SER A 386 12.41 -4.13 6.12
CA SER A 386 11.80 -5.08 7.05
C SER A 386 11.28 -6.35 6.37
N CYS A 387 10.83 -6.24 5.12
CA CYS A 387 10.39 -7.39 4.32
C CYS A 387 11.56 -8.26 3.84
N LEU A 388 12.67 -7.64 3.42
CA LEU A 388 13.71 -8.29 2.62
C LEU A 388 15.07 -8.47 3.31
N HIS A 389 15.38 -7.73 4.36
CA HIS A 389 16.70 -7.78 5.01
C HIS A 389 17.07 -9.21 5.45
N GLY A 390 18.28 -9.65 5.10
CA GLY A 390 18.78 -11.00 5.32
C GLY A 390 18.18 -12.08 4.40
N LYS A 391 17.25 -11.70 3.51
CA LYS A 391 16.57 -12.58 2.54
C LYS A 391 16.90 -12.19 1.09
N ASP A 392 17.09 -10.90 0.81
CA ASP A 392 17.55 -10.36 -0.46
C ASP A 392 18.66 -9.34 -0.20
N SER A 393 19.86 -9.62 -0.73
CA SER A 393 21.03 -8.78 -0.52
C SER A 393 20.81 -7.33 -0.94
N ASN A 394 19.94 -7.06 -1.92
CA ASN A 394 19.66 -5.69 -2.40
C ASN A 394 19.02 -4.79 -1.32
N ALA A 395 18.41 -5.39 -0.30
CA ALA A 395 17.79 -4.68 0.82
C ALA A 395 18.63 -4.71 2.12
N ASP A 396 19.85 -5.26 2.08
CA ASP A 396 20.78 -5.24 3.22
C ASP A 396 21.42 -3.84 3.37
N PHE A 397 20.60 -2.87 3.79
CA PHE A 397 21.01 -1.48 3.84
C PHE A 397 22.07 -1.21 4.90
N THR A 398 23.11 -0.48 4.50
CA THR A 398 24.27 -0.16 5.36
C THR A 398 24.08 1.10 6.21
N ASP A 399 23.07 1.91 5.90
CA ASP A 399 22.88 3.26 6.42
C ASP A 399 21.43 3.54 6.86
N LEU A 400 20.68 2.51 7.26
CA LEU A 400 19.31 2.64 7.75
C LEU A 400 19.20 3.62 8.94
N ASN A 401 20.27 3.72 9.75
CA ASN A 401 20.37 4.69 10.85
C ASN A 401 20.34 6.16 10.42
N LYS A 402 20.44 6.44 9.12
CA LYS A 402 20.32 7.80 8.57
C LYS A 402 18.86 8.24 8.41
N LEU A 403 17.90 7.31 8.37
CA LEU A 403 16.47 7.65 8.45
C LEU A 403 16.12 8.24 9.82
N THR A 404 15.03 8.99 9.89
CA THR A 404 14.46 9.53 11.13
C THR A 404 13.22 8.74 11.54
N MET A 405 12.61 9.11 12.67
CA MET A 405 11.22 8.73 12.97
C MET A 405 10.25 9.20 11.87
N PHE A 406 9.08 8.58 11.80
CA PHE A 406 8.07 8.83 10.79
C PHE A 406 7.05 9.82 11.35
N ALA A 407 7.25 11.11 11.06
CA ALA A 407 6.46 12.22 11.62
C ALA A 407 4.99 12.22 11.15
N ASP A 408 4.20 11.29 11.70
CA ASP A 408 2.76 11.10 11.52
C ASP A 408 1.96 11.82 12.62
N TYR A 409 0.71 11.42 12.88
CA TYR A 409 -0.13 12.00 13.94
C TYR A 409 -0.17 11.19 15.24
N ARG A 410 0.10 9.88 15.19
CA ARG A 410 0.03 9.00 16.38
C ARG A 410 1.29 9.00 17.25
N VAL A 411 2.48 9.07 16.65
CA VAL A 411 3.74 9.11 17.43
C VAL A 411 3.89 10.43 18.20
N PRO A 412 3.58 11.60 17.62
CA PRO A 412 3.56 12.86 18.39
C PRO A 412 2.54 12.85 19.54
N GLN A 413 1.39 12.18 19.36
CA GLN A 413 0.41 11.97 20.42
C GLN A 413 1.00 11.16 21.59
N ALA A 414 1.77 10.11 21.29
CA ALA A 414 2.45 9.29 22.29
C ALA A 414 3.54 10.09 23.04
N LEU A 415 4.37 10.84 22.31
CA LEU A 415 5.40 11.69 22.90
C LEU A 415 4.79 12.75 23.83
N ALA A 416 3.68 13.37 23.43
CA ALA A 416 2.98 14.34 24.27
C ALA A 416 2.35 13.70 25.52
N TYR A 417 1.78 12.50 25.40
CA TYR A 417 1.27 11.75 26.56
C TYR A 417 2.38 11.37 27.54
N LEU A 418 3.57 11.04 27.03
CA LEU A 418 4.76 10.75 27.84
C LEU A 418 5.46 12.03 28.36
N ASN A 419 4.84 13.20 28.18
CA ASN A 419 5.37 14.53 28.50
C ASN A 419 6.69 14.88 27.80
N VAL A 420 7.11 14.16 26.76
CA VAL A 420 8.30 14.51 25.98
C VAL A 420 8.03 15.78 25.16
N LEU A 421 6.83 15.89 24.57
CA LEU A 421 6.37 17.10 23.89
C LEU A 421 5.36 17.84 24.77
N GLU A 422 5.66 19.08 25.11
CA GLU A 422 4.77 19.96 25.86
C GLU A 422 4.14 20.98 24.92
N TYR A 423 2.82 20.88 24.71
CA TYR A 423 2.09 21.83 23.87
C TYR A 423 1.67 23.06 24.66
N GLY A 424 1.92 24.24 24.09
CA GLY A 424 1.41 25.50 24.62
C GLY A 424 -0.12 25.55 24.60
N ASN A 425 -0.70 26.34 25.53
CA ASN A 425 -2.15 26.36 25.77
C ASN A 425 -2.99 26.56 24.50
N GLY A 426 -2.60 27.47 23.61
CA GLY A 426 -3.34 27.74 22.38
C GLY A 426 -3.35 26.56 21.40
N LEU A 427 -2.23 25.86 21.25
CA LEU A 427 -2.18 24.64 20.44
C LEU A 427 -3.02 23.54 21.09
N LEU A 428 -2.85 23.32 22.39
CA LEU A 428 -3.60 22.28 23.11
C LEU A 428 -5.11 22.51 23.04
N GLU A 429 -5.58 23.75 23.14
CA GLU A 429 -6.98 24.12 22.96
C GLU A 429 -7.46 23.86 21.53
N ASN A 430 -6.68 24.24 20.51
CA ASN A 430 -6.98 23.92 19.12
C ASN A 430 -7.15 22.41 18.89
N LEU A 431 -6.25 21.60 19.45
CA LEU A 431 -6.32 20.14 19.33
C LEU A 431 -7.54 19.56 20.06
N LYS A 432 -7.85 20.04 21.27
CA LYS A 432 -9.04 19.62 22.04
C LYS A 432 -10.35 19.96 21.34
N ASN A 433 -10.38 21.08 20.62
CA ASN A 433 -11.52 21.51 19.83
C ASN A 433 -11.58 20.85 18.43
N ASN A 434 -10.78 19.81 18.19
CA ASN A 434 -10.74 19.10 16.90
C ASN A 434 -10.46 19.99 15.69
N LYS A 435 -9.73 21.11 15.88
CA LYS A 435 -9.38 22.03 14.81
C LYS A 435 -8.50 21.31 13.79
N LEU A 436 -8.89 21.39 12.52
CA LEU A 436 -8.07 20.93 11.41
C LEU A 436 -6.87 21.87 11.24
N LEU A 437 -5.66 21.35 11.46
CA LEU A 437 -4.43 22.08 11.20
C LEU A 437 -4.18 22.16 9.70
N LYS A 438 -3.64 23.29 9.25
CA LYS A 438 -3.26 23.50 7.86
C LYS A 438 -1.99 22.71 7.55
N CYS A 439 -2.01 21.89 6.50
CA CYS A 439 -0.82 21.22 5.98
C CYS A 439 0.24 22.26 5.57
N GLY A 440 1.48 22.10 6.04
CA GLY A 440 2.56 23.07 5.86
C GLY A 440 2.36 24.36 6.69
N GLY A 441 1.39 24.38 7.60
CA GLY A 441 1.19 25.48 8.54
C GLY A 441 2.13 25.38 9.74
N GLU A 442 2.37 26.51 10.41
CA GLU A 442 3.33 26.59 11.52
C GLU A 442 3.05 25.57 12.64
N GLU A 443 1.78 25.39 13.04
CA GLU A 443 1.41 24.41 14.08
C GLU A 443 1.75 22.98 13.66
N GLU A 444 1.43 22.61 12.42
CA GLU A 444 1.67 21.26 11.90
C GLU A 444 3.18 21.00 11.70
N VAL A 445 3.89 21.91 11.05
CA VAL A 445 5.33 21.84 10.82
C VAL A 445 6.11 21.75 12.12
N GLN A 446 5.75 22.55 13.14
CA GLN A 446 6.40 22.47 14.44
C GLN A 446 6.14 21.14 15.14
N ILE A 447 4.90 20.60 15.14
CA ILE A 447 4.63 19.28 15.74
C ILE A 447 5.53 18.22 15.13
N ARG A 448 5.65 18.19 13.80
CA ARG A 448 6.48 17.19 13.10
C ARG A 448 7.96 17.38 13.37
N GLY A 449 8.47 18.60 13.27
CA GLY A 449 9.88 18.92 13.50
C GLY A 449 10.32 18.59 14.93
N PHE A 450 9.53 19.00 15.93
CA PHE A 450 9.79 18.70 17.33
C PHE A 450 9.70 17.20 17.63
N SER A 451 8.82 16.46 16.96
CA SER A 451 8.71 15.01 17.14
C SER A 451 9.93 14.26 16.62
N ILE A 452 10.48 14.68 15.47
CA ILE A 452 11.74 14.13 14.94
C ILE A 452 12.89 14.40 15.89
N GLU A 453 13.05 15.65 16.32
CA GLU A 453 14.13 16.02 17.25
C GLU A 453 13.99 15.28 18.59
N ALA A 454 12.77 15.14 19.13
CA ALA A 454 12.53 14.39 20.36
C ALA A 454 12.97 12.92 20.24
N CYS A 455 12.69 12.25 19.12
CA CYS A 455 13.11 10.86 18.91
C CYS A 455 14.63 10.73 18.72
N GLU A 456 15.29 11.71 18.09
CA GLU A 456 16.75 11.78 18.00
C GLU A 456 17.39 11.95 19.38
N LEU A 457 16.81 12.80 20.24
CA LEU A 457 17.26 12.99 21.63
C LEU A 457 17.06 11.71 22.47
N ILE A 458 15.92 11.03 22.34
CA ILE A 458 15.68 9.72 22.99
C ILE A 458 16.73 8.70 22.53
N LEU A 459 17.03 8.62 21.23
CA LEU A 459 18.03 7.71 20.70
C LEU A 459 19.43 8.00 21.25
N ASN A 460 19.82 9.26 21.33
CA ASN A 460 21.10 9.66 21.90
C ASN A 460 21.19 9.24 23.37
N GLU A 461 20.11 9.40 24.13
CA GLU A 461 20.09 9.01 25.53
C GLU A 461 20.10 7.49 25.73
N ILE A 462 19.41 6.72 24.87
CA ILE A 462 19.52 5.25 24.84
C ILE A 462 20.98 4.83 24.65
N LYS A 463 21.71 5.47 23.72
CA LYS A 463 23.14 5.17 23.48
C LYS A 463 24.00 5.50 24.71
N ASN A 464 23.76 6.63 25.37
CA ASN A 464 24.46 7.01 26.61
C ASN A 464 24.22 5.98 27.73
N ILE A 465 22.97 5.57 27.94
CA ILE A 465 22.59 4.57 28.92
C ILE A 465 23.26 3.22 28.61
N CYS A 466 23.25 2.80 27.34
CA CYS A 466 23.86 1.54 26.91
C CYS A 466 25.36 1.50 27.18
N GLU A 467 26.10 2.57 26.86
CA GLU A 467 27.54 2.63 27.13
C GLU A 467 27.81 2.60 28.63
N THR A 468 27.03 3.35 29.43
CA THR A 468 27.19 3.41 30.90
C THR A 468 26.88 2.06 31.57
N ARG A 469 25.91 1.31 31.04
CA ARG A 469 25.43 0.03 31.60
C ARG A 469 25.94 -1.19 30.84
N LYS A 470 26.98 -1.05 30.01
CA LYS A 470 27.51 -2.10 29.13
C LYS A 470 27.79 -3.45 29.83
N ASN A 471 28.21 -3.40 31.09
CA ASN A 471 28.52 -4.60 31.88
C ASN A 471 27.33 -5.14 32.69
N SER A 472 26.18 -4.46 32.68
CA SER A 472 24.99 -4.78 33.48
C SER A 472 23.78 -5.16 32.64
N ILE A 473 23.79 -4.84 31.34
CA ILE A 473 22.75 -5.23 30.38
C ILE A 473 23.10 -6.61 29.81
N ASN A 474 22.07 -7.45 29.58
CA ASN A 474 22.24 -8.71 28.86
C ASN A 474 22.91 -8.47 27.49
N PRO A 475 23.93 -9.26 27.09
CA PRO A 475 24.63 -9.09 25.82
C PRO A 475 23.73 -8.96 24.56
N GLU A 476 22.62 -9.70 24.50
CA GLU A 476 21.68 -9.64 23.36
C GLU A 476 20.91 -8.31 23.33
N THR A 477 20.41 -7.89 24.49
CA THR A 477 19.75 -6.58 24.65
C THR A 477 20.72 -5.44 24.35
N PHE A 478 21.96 -5.53 24.84
CA PHE A 478 23.01 -4.57 24.54
C PHE A 478 23.27 -4.49 23.02
N LYS A 479 23.41 -5.64 22.34
CA LYS A 479 23.62 -5.67 20.89
C LYS A 479 22.47 -5.01 20.13
N LYS A 480 21.21 -5.27 20.53
CA LYS A 480 20.02 -4.66 19.90
C LYS A 480 19.97 -3.15 20.14
N LEU A 481 20.16 -2.69 21.38
CA LEU A 481 20.12 -1.26 21.72
C LEU A 481 21.34 -0.48 21.17
N ASN A 482 22.50 -1.12 21.03
CA ASN A 482 23.67 -0.48 20.43
C ASN A 482 23.46 -0.20 18.93
N ASN A 483 22.64 -1.02 18.27
CA ASN A 483 22.28 -0.86 16.86
C ASN A 483 20.92 -0.16 16.67
N PHE A 484 20.35 0.39 17.74
CA PHE A 484 19.06 1.08 17.68
C PHE A 484 19.14 2.30 16.76
N THR A 485 18.07 2.53 16.02
CA THR A 485 17.92 3.66 15.11
C THR A 485 16.72 4.52 15.52
N CYS A 486 16.57 5.69 14.89
CA CYS A 486 15.41 6.54 15.13
C CYS A 486 14.11 5.87 14.62
N VAL A 487 14.22 4.96 13.64
CA VAL A 487 13.12 4.11 13.18
C VAL A 487 12.69 3.14 14.28
N ASP A 488 13.62 2.52 15.01
CA ASP A 488 13.25 1.62 16.12
C ASP A 488 12.56 2.39 17.27
N VAL A 489 12.97 3.64 17.54
CA VAL A 489 12.29 4.51 18.53
C VAL A 489 10.85 4.81 18.08
N ASP A 490 10.64 5.12 16.79
CA ASP A 490 9.32 5.34 16.21
C ASP A 490 8.41 4.12 16.36
N VAL A 491 8.91 2.94 15.95
CA VAL A 491 8.19 1.67 16.05
C VAL A 491 7.82 1.37 17.49
N TRP A 492 8.75 1.58 18.43
CA TRP A 492 8.47 1.39 19.86
C TRP A 492 7.36 2.32 20.35
N LEU A 493 7.45 3.62 20.05
CA LEU A 493 6.43 4.60 20.45
C LEU A 493 5.06 4.29 19.83
N TRP A 494 5.04 3.85 18.59
CA TRP A 494 3.81 3.44 17.89
C TRP A 494 3.17 2.21 18.53
N LEU A 495 3.96 1.16 18.81
CA LEU A 495 3.48 -0.04 19.50
C LEU A 495 2.99 0.28 20.91
N TRP A 496 3.76 1.09 21.65
CA TRP A 496 3.40 1.55 22.99
C TRP A 496 2.09 2.33 22.98
N ARG A 497 1.91 3.22 22.00
CA ARG A 497 0.68 3.96 21.78
C ARG A 497 -0.51 3.05 21.52
N ARG A 498 -0.32 1.99 20.72
CA ARG A 498 -1.39 1.01 20.43
C ARG A 498 -1.79 0.22 21.68
N ALA A 499 -0.81 -0.22 22.46
CA ALA A 499 -1.06 -0.94 23.71
C ALA A 499 -1.80 -0.08 24.75
N ASN A 500 -1.66 1.25 24.68
CA ASN A 500 -2.24 2.21 25.63
C ASN A 500 -3.31 3.12 24.99
N ALA A 501 -3.90 2.73 23.85
CA ALA A 501 -4.70 3.61 23.00
C ALA A 501 -5.82 4.34 23.75
N GLN A 502 -6.61 3.62 24.57
CA GLN A 502 -7.72 4.20 25.33
C GLN A 502 -7.27 5.35 26.24
N LYS A 503 -6.26 5.11 27.08
CA LYS A 503 -5.76 6.11 28.04
C LYS A 503 -5.16 7.33 27.35
N ILE A 504 -4.49 7.11 26.22
CA ILE A 504 -3.87 8.19 25.44
C ILE A 504 -4.93 9.05 24.77
N GLU A 505 -5.93 8.43 24.14
CA GLU A 505 -7.00 9.15 23.43
C GLU A 505 -7.89 9.96 24.38
N GLU A 506 -8.11 9.49 25.61
CA GLU A 506 -8.81 10.23 26.66
C GLU A 506 -8.02 11.46 27.18
N SER A 507 -6.70 11.46 27.01
CA SER A 507 -5.81 12.45 27.64
C SER A 507 -5.25 13.49 26.67
N VAL A 508 -4.75 13.05 25.52
CA VAL A 508 -4.05 13.89 24.55
C VAL A 508 -4.66 13.69 23.17
N PRO A 509 -5.38 14.68 22.60
CA PRO A 509 -5.86 14.59 21.22
C PRO A 509 -4.67 14.57 20.25
N PHE A 510 -4.76 13.75 19.20
CA PHE A 510 -3.81 13.81 18.10
C PHE A 510 -4.17 14.99 17.17
N HIS A 511 -3.17 15.54 16.49
CA HIS A 511 -3.41 16.60 15.53
C HIS A 511 -4.04 16.06 14.25
N LYS A 512 -5.09 16.72 13.79
CA LYS A 512 -5.78 16.41 12.54
C LYS A 512 -5.25 17.34 11.46
N CYS A 513 -4.65 16.76 10.42
CA CYS A 513 -4.22 17.46 9.21
C CYS A 513 -4.64 16.60 8.02
N ARG A 514 -5.46 17.14 7.12
CA ARG A 514 -5.95 16.39 5.95
C ARG A 514 -4.98 16.61 4.79
N SER A 515 -4.20 15.59 4.45
CA SER A 515 -3.22 15.65 3.36
C SER A 515 -2.89 14.25 2.85
N ILE A 516 -2.04 14.16 1.82
CA ILE A 516 -1.51 12.87 1.34
C ILE A 516 -0.27 12.39 2.14
N PHE A 517 0.17 13.12 3.16
CA PHE A 517 1.40 12.82 3.93
C PHE A 517 1.12 12.19 5.30
N TYR A 518 -0.07 12.42 5.85
CA TYR A 518 -0.60 11.83 7.09
C TYR A 518 -1.61 10.77 6.78
#